data_AF-A0A427BA90-F1
#
_entry.id   AF-A0A427BA90-F1
#
_cell.length_a   1.000
_cell.length_b   1.000
_cell.length_c   1.000
_cell.angle_alpha   90.00
_cell.angle_beta   90.00
_cell.angle_gamma   90.00
#
_symmetry.space_group_name_H-M   'P 1'
#
loop_
_entity.id
_entity.type
_entity.pdbx_description
1 polymer ?
#
loop_
_entity_poly.entity_id
_entity_poly.type
_entity_poly.pdbx_seq_one_letter_code
_entity_poly.pdbx_strand_id
1 'polypeptide(L)'
;MDHPDVNFQQEIEELKSGGGLEQVAAVEQRALFDKDLNDVRVDLSDTQRQLKEQWASRRKVDDDLLKAMKELETQRIELPKKTIEDYKESIGFRWGLQRMGQVSYEYGYRVALARFQARYPDSEVEDDPFTIRPEDDSVQMETQQPFDDSVSPES
;
A
#
# COMPACT_ATOMS: atom_id res chain seq x y z
N MET A 1 48.48 20.74 -92.66
CA MET A 1 47.36 21.55 -92.16
C MET A 1 46.36 20.56 -91.60
N ASP A 2 46.54 20.32 -90.30
CA ASP A 2 45.95 19.23 -89.55
C ASP A 2 44.48 19.53 -89.23
N HIS A 3 43.59 18.57 -89.44
CA HIS A 3 42.17 18.67 -89.10
C HIS A 3 41.94 18.23 -87.64
N PRO A 4 41.54 19.11 -86.72
CA PRO A 4 41.44 18.80 -85.29
C PRO A 4 40.07 18.26 -84.84
N ASP A 5 39.10 18.05 -85.75
CA ASP A 5 37.70 17.74 -85.39
C ASP A 5 37.46 16.31 -84.88
N VAL A 6 38.31 15.33 -85.23
CA VAL A 6 38.04 13.91 -84.93
C VAL A 6 38.33 13.56 -83.47
N ASN A 7 39.19 14.32 -82.79
CA ASN A 7 39.61 14.02 -81.42
C ASN A 7 38.53 14.40 -80.38
N PHE A 8 37.84 15.52 -80.59
CA PHE A 8 36.81 15.99 -79.66
C PHE A 8 35.55 15.11 -79.64
N GLN A 9 35.16 14.53 -80.77
CA GLN A 9 34.00 13.63 -80.80
C GLN A 9 34.26 12.32 -80.05
N GLN A 10 35.50 11.80 -80.14
CA GLN A 10 35.92 10.61 -79.40
C GLN A 10 36.01 10.88 -77.89
N GLU A 11 36.53 12.05 -77.49
CA GLU A 11 36.57 12.49 -76.09
C GLU A 11 35.16 12.69 -75.50
N ILE A 12 34.20 13.22 -76.28
CA ILE A 12 32.79 13.35 -75.87
C ILE A 12 32.11 11.99 -75.71
N GLU A 13 32.38 11.02 -76.61
CA GLU A 13 31.88 9.64 -76.52
C GLU A 13 32.45 8.90 -75.30
N GLU A 14 33.75 9.03 -74.98
CA GLU A 14 34.34 8.44 -73.78
C GLU A 14 33.79 9.04 -72.47
N LEU A 15 33.60 10.37 -72.44
CA LEU A 15 32.96 11.06 -71.32
C LEU A 15 31.49 10.65 -71.15
N LYS A 16 30.80 10.30 -72.25
CA LYS A 16 29.42 9.75 -72.25
C LYS A 16 29.35 8.27 -71.88
N SER A 17 30.32 7.46 -72.30
CA SER A 17 30.21 6.00 -72.29
C SER A 17 30.70 5.32 -71.01
N GLY A 18 31.47 5.98 -70.14
CA GLY A 18 32.06 5.28 -68.99
C GLY A 18 32.30 6.14 -67.76
N GLY A 19 33.12 7.20 -67.88
CA GLY A 19 33.61 7.93 -66.70
C GLY A 19 32.55 8.78 -65.98
N GLY A 20 31.57 9.32 -66.70
CA GLY A 20 30.51 10.17 -66.12
C GLY A 20 29.38 9.38 -65.47
N LEU A 21 28.90 8.31 -66.12
CA LEU A 21 27.76 7.51 -65.63
C LEU A 21 28.10 6.72 -64.36
N GLU A 22 29.31 6.18 -64.26
CA GLU A 22 29.77 5.46 -63.07
C GLU A 22 29.94 6.40 -61.86
N GLN A 23 30.45 7.62 -62.07
CA GLN A 23 30.54 8.64 -61.03
C GLN A 23 29.16 9.13 -60.56
N VAL A 24 28.19 9.30 -61.48
CA VAL A 24 26.81 9.67 -61.13
C VAL A 24 26.14 8.57 -60.31
N ALA A 25 26.27 7.29 -60.71
CA ALA A 25 25.72 6.17 -59.94
C ALA A 25 26.35 6.05 -58.54
N ALA A 26 27.66 6.29 -58.41
CA ALA A 26 28.34 6.31 -57.12
C ALA A 26 27.89 7.48 -56.21
N VAL A 27 27.59 8.65 -56.80
CA VAL A 27 27.04 9.81 -56.07
C VAL A 27 25.60 9.54 -55.60
N GLU A 28 24.76 8.92 -56.43
CA GLU A 28 23.39 8.54 -56.06
C GLU A 28 23.38 7.51 -54.91
N GLN A 29 24.24 6.48 -54.98
CA GLN A 29 24.43 5.52 -53.89
C GLN A 29 24.84 6.20 -52.58
N ARG A 30 25.81 7.13 -52.63
CA ARG A 30 26.24 7.91 -51.46
C ARG A 30 25.10 8.75 -50.89
N ALA A 31 24.32 9.42 -51.74
CA ALA A 31 23.19 10.22 -51.32
C ALA A 31 22.11 9.38 -50.61
N LEU A 32 21.87 8.14 -51.07
CA LEU A 32 20.97 7.20 -50.41
C LEU A 32 21.51 6.77 -49.04
N PHE A 33 22.78 6.39 -48.94
CA PHE A 33 23.41 6.04 -47.66
C PHE A 33 23.40 7.21 -46.66
N ASP A 34 23.68 8.44 -47.11
CA ASP A 34 23.65 9.63 -46.26
C ASP A 34 22.24 9.91 -45.72
N LYS A 35 21.22 9.66 -46.54
CA LYS A 35 19.82 9.75 -46.12
C LYS A 35 19.51 8.71 -45.04
N ASP A 36 19.87 7.45 -45.27
CA ASP A 36 19.64 6.37 -44.31
C ASP A 36 20.38 6.62 -42.99
N LEU A 37 21.61 7.13 -43.04
CA LEU A 37 22.36 7.53 -41.84
C LEU A 37 21.69 8.67 -41.08
N ASN A 38 21.10 9.63 -41.79
CA ASN A 38 20.36 10.72 -41.18
C ASN A 38 19.07 10.23 -40.52
N ASP A 39 18.34 9.34 -41.17
CA ASP A 39 17.11 8.74 -40.62
C ASP A 39 17.41 7.93 -39.35
N VAL A 40 18.44 7.07 -39.38
CA VAL A 40 18.91 6.33 -38.19
C VAL A 40 19.35 7.27 -37.07
N ARG A 41 19.99 8.40 -37.40
CA ARG A 41 20.39 9.40 -36.41
C ARG A 41 19.19 10.05 -35.72
N VAL A 42 18.13 10.34 -36.47
CA VAL A 42 16.88 10.88 -35.92
C VAL A 42 16.23 9.85 -35.00
N ASP A 43 16.08 8.60 -35.45
CA ASP A 43 15.51 7.51 -34.67
C ASP A 43 16.28 7.25 -33.36
N LEU A 44 17.62 7.30 -33.42
CA LEU A 44 18.45 7.18 -32.22
C LEU A 44 18.20 8.33 -31.24
N SER A 45 18.08 9.56 -31.74
CA SER A 45 17.78 10.71 -30.90
C SER A 45 16.40 10.61 -30.24
N ASP A 46 15.41 10.08 -30.98
CA ASP A 46 14.04 9.88 -30.50
C ASP A 46 13.96 8.78 -29.44
N THR A 47 14.59 7.63 -29.68
CA THR A 47 14.66 6.53 -28.70
C THR A 47 15.41 6.96 -27.43
N GLN A 48 16.47 7.77 -27.55
CA GLN A 48 17.17 8.33 -26.39
C GLN A 48 16.27 9.29 -25.59
N ARG A 49 15.46 10.12 -26.26
CA ARG A 49 14.47 10.98 -25.60
C ARG A 49 13.41 10.16 -24.87
N GLN A 50 12.81 9.17 -25.53
CA GLN A 50 11.81 8.28 -24.93
C GLN A 50 12.35 7.54 -23.71
N LEU A 51 13.61 7.07 -23.77
CA LEU A 51 14.25 6.42 -22.63
C LEU A 51 14.31 7.37 -21.43
N LYS A 52 14.76 8.62 -21.61
CA LYS A 52 14.80 9.63 -20.53
C LYS A 52 13.43 9.87 -19.93
N GLU A 53 12.39 9.96 -20.75
CA GLU A 53 11.01 10.13 -20.30
C GLU A 53 10.54 8.92 -19.48
N GLN A 54 10.82 7.70 -19.92
CA GLN A 54 10.53 6.46 -19.19
C GLN A 54 11.23 6.42 -17.83
N TRP A 55 12.52 6.78 -17.76
CA TRP A 55 13.26 6.86 -16.49
C TRP A 55 12.65 7.90 -15.53
N ALA A 56 12.26 9.06 -16.04
CA ALA A 56 11.61 10.09 -15.24
C ALA A 56 10.23 9.62 -14.74
N SER A 57 9.45 8.97 -15.60
CA SER A 57 8.15 8.41 -15.24
C SER A 57 8.28 7.33 -14.18
N ARG A 58 9.25 6.42 -14.32
CA ARG A 58 9.52 5.36 -13.35
C ARG A 58 9.89 5.92 -11.98
N ARG A 59 10.78 6.93 -11.93
CA ARG A 59 11.13 7.62 -10.67
C ARG A 59 9.91 8.22 -9.97
N LYS A 60 9.01 8.86 -10.71
CA LYS A 60 7.77 9.42 -10.14
C LYS A 60 6.91 8.33 -9.50
N VAL A 61 6.74 7.19 -10.17
CA VAL A 61 5.98 6.06 -9.62
C VAL A 61 6.65 5.52 -8.35
N ASP A 62 7.97 5.41 -8.33
CA ASP A 62 8.71 4.98 -7.13
C ASP A 62 8.54 5.97 -5.97
N ASP A 63 8.57 7.28 -6.25
CA ASP A 63 8.35 8.35 -5.25
C ASP A 63 6.91 8.34 -4.71
N ASP A 64 5.92 8.18 -5.58
CA ASP A 64 4.50 8.08 -5.21
C ASP A 64 4.24 6.82 -4.37
N LEU A 65 4.86 5.69 -4.74
CA LEU A 65 4.82 4.45 -3.97
C LEU A 65 5.43 4.66 -2.57
N LEU A 66 6.59 5.30 -2.50
CA LEU A 66 7.24 5.57 -1.21
C LEU A 66 6.38 6.48 -0.32
N LYS A 67 5.70 7.47 -0.92
CA LYS A 67 4.76 8.34 -0.21
C LYS A 67 3.56 7.55 0.33
N ALA A 68 2.95 6.70 -0.50
CA ALA A 68 1.83 5.85 -0.10
C ALA A 68 2.22 4.86 1.02
N MET A 69 3.42 4.26 0.95
CA MET A 69 3.92 3.39 2.01
C MET A 69 4.08 4.12 3.34
N LYS A 70 4.59 5.35 3.33
CA LYS A 70 4.70 6.16 4.55
C LYS A 70 3.34 6.49 5.14
N GLU A 71 2.37 6.85 4.31
CA GLU A 71 1.00 7.14 4.75
C GLU A 71 0.30 5.90 5.32
N LEU A 72 0.51 4.73 4.72
CA LEU A 72 -0.01 3.47 5.24
C LEU A 72 0.63 3.14 6.60
N GLU A 73 1.94 3.34 6.75
CA GLU A 73 2.64 3.13 8.02
C GLU A 73 2.08 4.05 9.12
N THR A 74 1.84 5.34 8.82
CA THR A 74 1.24 6.27 9.79
C THR A 74 -0.19 5.84 10.15
N GLN A 75 -1.01 5.48 9.18
CA GLN A 75 -2.37 4.98 9.44
C GLN A 75 -2.37 3.70 10.27
N ARG A 76 -1.43 2.79 10.04
CA ARG A 76 -1.30 1.55 10.84
C ARG A 76 -0.99 1.84 12.31
N ILE A 77 -0.37 2.97 12.61
CA ILE A 77 -0.08 3.41 13.99
C ILE A 77 -1.24 4.22 14.58
N GLU A 78 -1.83 5.11 13.80
CA GLU A 78 -2.85 6.06 14.27
C GLU A 78 -4.23 5.41 14.44
N LEU A 79 -4.65 4.53 13.52
CA LEU A 79 -5.97 3.89 13.58
C LEU A 79 -6.15 3.03 14.84
N PRO A 80 -5.21 2.15 15.23
CA PRO A 80 -5.35 1.37 16.46
C PRO A 80 -5.30 2.25 17.70
N LYS A 81 -4.44 3.28 17.72
CA LYS A 81 -4.37 4.23 18.85
C LYS A 81 -5.73 4.89 19.10
N LYS A 82 -6.34 5.41 18.04
CA LYS A 82 -7.66 6.02 18.09
C LYS A 82 -8.74 5.02 18.54
N THR A 83 -8.76 3.83 17.96
CA THR A 83 -9.73 2.78 18.32
C THR A 83 -9.61 2.36 19.79
N ILE A 84 -8.38 2.27 20.32
CA ILE A 84 -8.13 1.96 21.73
C ILE A 84 -8.61 3.09 22.64
N GLU A 85 -8.38 4.34 22.24
CA GLU A 85 -8.85 5.52 22.98
C GLU A 85 -10.38 5.56 23.02
N ASP A 86 -11.04 5.43 21.85
CA ASP A 86 -12.49 5.35 21.73
C ASP A 86 -13.08 4.22 22.59
N TYR A 87 -12.43 3.04 22.60
CA TYR A 87 -12.84 1.91 23.44
C TYR A 87 -12.73 2.23 24.93
N LYS A 88 -11.64 2.86 25.37
CA LYS A 88 -11.44 3.25 26.78
C LYS A 88 -12.44 4.31 27.24
N GLU A 89 -12.88 5.18 26.34
CA GLU A 89 -13.91 6.18 26.64
C GLU A 89 -15.33 5.61 26.64
N SER A 90 -15.53 4.43 26.05
CA SER A 90 -16.83 3.79 25.98
C SER A 90 -17.44 3.54 27.36
N ILE A 91 -18.76 3.71 27.43
CA ILE A 91 -19.54 3.50 28.66
C ILE A 91 -19.37 2.06 29.16
N GLY A 92 -19.37 1.08 28.25
CA GLY A 92 -19.18 -0.34 28.59
C GLY A 92 -17.83 -0.62 29.24
N PHE A 93 -16.74 -0.01 28.75
CA PHE A 93 -15.42 -0.17 29.37
C PHE A 93 -15.37 0.41 30.78
N ARG A 94 -15.92 1.62 31.00
CA ARG A 94 -15.96 2.25 32.33
C ARG A 94 -16.80 1.44 33.33
N TRP A 95 -17.98 0.96 32.93
CA TRP A 95 -18.80 0.10 33.80
C TRP A 95 -18.14 -1.25 34.07
N GLY A 96 -17.50 -1.85 33.06
CA GLY A 96 -16.71 -3.06 33.24
C GLY A 96 -15.59 -2.86 34.26
N LEU A 97 -14.88 -1.73 34.18
CA LEU A 97 -13.82 -1.39 35.14
C LEU A 97 -14.37 -1.21 36.56
N GLN A 98 -15.50 -0.53 36.72
CA GLN A 98 -16.16 -0.37 38.03
C GLN A 98 -16.57 -1.73 38.61
N ARG A 99 -17.17 -2.60 37.81
CA ARG A 99 -17.59 -3.95 38.24
C ARG A 99 -16.40 -4.82 38.63
N MET A 100 -15.32 -4.79 37.86
CA MET A 100 -14.07 -5.50 38.20
C MET A 100 -13.44 -4.97 39.49
N GLY A 101 -13.45 -3.64 39.68
CA GLY A 101 -13.03 -3.00 40.92
C GLY A 101 -13.83 -3.48 42.13
N GLN A 102 -15.16 -3.53 42.02
CA GLN A 102 -16.03 -4.00 43.08
C GLN A 102 -15.76 -5.47 43.44
N VAL A 103 -15.73 -6.38 42.46
CA VAL A 103 -15.49 -7.81 42.71
C VAL A 103 -14.13 -8.04 43.37
N SER A 104 -13.09 -7.34 42.91
CA SER A 104 -11.75 -7.48 43.51
C SER A 104 -11.69 -6.93 44.94
N TYR A 105 -12.39 -5.84 45.23
CA TYR A 105 -12.53 -5.28 46.57
C TYR A 105 -13.28 -6.24 47.51
N GLU A 106 -14.45 -6.72 47.12
CA GLU A 106 -15.26 -7.65 47.91
C GLU A 106 -14.48 -8.94 48.23
N TYR A 107 -13.78 -9.49 47.23
CA TYR A 107 -12.94 -10.66 47.44
C TYR A 107 -11.81 -10.39 48.43
N GLY A 108 -11.10 -9.27 48.27
CA GLY A 108 -10.04 -8.84 49.19
C GLY A 108 -10.54 -8.64 50.61
N TYR A 109 -11.71 -8.01 50.76
CA TYR A 109 -12.38 -7.78 52.04
C TYR A 109 -12.74 -9.10 52.72
N ARG A 110 -13.38 -10.05 52.01
CA ARG A 110 -13.71 -11.38 52.56
C ARG A 110 -12.48 -12.13 53.06
N VAL A 111 -11.38 -12.09 52.30
CA VAL A 111 -10.11 -12.71 52.72
C VAL A 111 -9.53 -12.02 53.95
N ALA A 112 -9.53 -10.70 53.99
CA ALA A 112 -9.04 -9.93 55.13
C ALA A 112 -9.90 -10.17 56.39
N LEU A 113 -11.21 -10.20 56.24
CA LEU A 113 -12.18 -10.48 57.30
C LEU A 113 -11.97 -11.87 57.89
N ALA A 114 -11.86 -12.90 57.05
CA ALA A 114 -11.61 -14.27 57.52
C ALA A 114 -10.29 -14.37 58.30
N ARG A 115 -9.25 -13.66 57.86
CA ARG A 115 -7.96 -13.61 58.58
C ARG A 115 -8.06 -12.87 59.91
N PHE A 116 -8.84 -11.78 59.95
CA PHE A 116 -9.07 -11.00 61.16
C PHE A 116 -9.83 -11.82 62.19
N GLN A 117 -10.94 -12.45 61.80
CA GLN A 117 -11.74 -13.33 62.65
C GLN A 117 -10.93 -14.51 63.19
N ALA A 118 -10.04 -15.09 62.38
CA ALA A 118 -9.15 -16.15 62.85
C ALA A 118 -8.15 -15.69 63.94
N ARG A 119 -7.82 -14.40 63.99
CA ARG A 119 -6.92 -13.83 65.02
C ARG A 119 -7.67 -13.29 66.23
N TYR A 120 -8.89 -12.79 66.03
CA TYR A 120 -9.70 -12.13 67.05
C TYR A 120 -11.16 -12.63 66.96
N PRO A 121 -11.45 -13.83 67.51
CA PRO A 121 -12.75 -14.47 67.34
C PRO A 121 -13.93 -13.71 67.96
N ASP A 122 -13.67 -12.94 69.02
CA ASP A 122 -14.70 -12.25 69.82
C ASP A 122 -14.94 -10.79 69.39
N SER A 123 -14.33 -10.35 68.28
CA SER A 123 -14.45 -8.97 67.80
C SER A 123 -15.57 -8.84 66.76
N GLU A 124 -16.52 -7.93 67.00
CA GLU A 124 -17.53 -7.54 66.01
C GLU A 124 -16.89 -6.69 64.91
N VAL A 125 -17.24 -6.98 63.65
CA VAL A 125 -16.82 -6.20 62.48
C VAL A 125 -18.07 -5.66 61.80
N GLU A 126 -18.05 -4.37 61.47
CA GLU A 126 -19.14 -3.70 60.76
C GLU A 126 -19.27 -4.25 59.32
N ASP A 127 -20.52 -4.39 58.86
CA ASP A 127 -20.84 -4.90 57.53
C ASP A 127 -20.21 -4.02 56.44
N ASP A 128 -19.74 -4.66 55.37
CA ASP A 128 -19.12 -3.96 54.26
C ASP A 128 -20.17 -3.08 53.53
N PRO A 129 -19.95 -1.76 53.44
CA PRO A 129 -20.88 -0.83 52.79
C PRO A 129 -21.07 -1.08 51.29
N PHE A 130 -20.21 -1.90 50.67
CA PHE A 130 -20.31 -2.30 49.26
C PHE A 130 -20.93 -3.68 49.06
N THR A 131 -21.35 -4.37 50.13
CA THR A 131 -22.15 -5.60 50.05
C THR A 131 -23.61 -5.27 49.72
N ILE A 132 -23.84 -4.51 48.65
CA ILE A 132 -25.16 -4.42 48.03
C ILE A 132 -25.42 -5.81 47.45
N ARG A 133 -26.42 -6.51 47.99
CA ARG A 133 -26.86 -7.80 47.42
C ARG A 133 -27.03 -7.60 45.91
N PRO A 134 -26.36 -8.39 45.06
CA PRO A 134 -26.50 -8.21 43.63
C PRO A 134 -28.00 -8.30 43.31
N GLU A 135 -28.53 -7.40 42.49
CA GLU A 135 -29.94 -7.45 42.07
C GLU A 135 -30.30 -8.81 41.43
N ASP A 136 -29.28 -9.54 40.94
CA ASP A 136 -29.34 -10.92 40.44
C ASP A 136 -29.71 -11.98 41.50
N ASP A 137 -29.61 -11.70 42.80
CA ASP A 137 -30.11 -12.64 43.85
C ASP A 137 -31.64 -12.85 43.74
N SER A 138 -32.34 -11.94 43.07
CA SER A 138 -33.78 -12.02 42.78
C SER A 138 -34.12 -12.46 41.36
N VAL A 139 -33.11 -12.64 40.49
CA VAL A 139 -33.30 -13.11 39.13
C VAL A 139 -33.25 -14.63 39.15
N GLN A 140 -34.40 -15.28 39.01
CA GLN A 140 -34.46 -16.72 38.77
C GLN A 140 -33.81 -17.02 37.42
N MET A 141 -32.57 -17.52 37.43
CA MET A 141 -31.95 -18.09 36.24
C MET A 141 -32.66 -19.41 35.91
N GLU A 142 -33.23 -19.52 34.71
CA GLU A 142 -33.72 -20.81 34.19
C GLU A 142 -32.54 -21.79 34.11
N THR A 143 -32.64 -22.90 34.85
CA THR A 143 -31.60 -23.93 34.94
C THR A 143 -31.53 -24.84 33.71
N GLN A 144 -32.44 -24.67 32.76
CA GLN A 144 -32.55 -25.48 31.56
C GLN A 144 -33.09 -24.62 30.42
N GLN A 145 -32.21 -24.20 29.50
CA GLN A 145 -32.62 -23.68 28.20
C GLN A 145 -32.35 -24.78 27.16
N PRO A 146 -33.39 -25.40 26.58
CA PRO A 146 -33.20 -26.42 25.54
C PRO A 146 -32.59 -25.77 24.30
N PHE A 147 -31.52 -26.37 23.77
CA PHE A 147 -30.81 -25.95 22.56
C PHE A 147 -31.56 -26.28 21.26
N ASP A 148 -32.89 -26.46 21.30
CA ASP A 148 -33.62 -26.93 20.13
C ASP A 148 -33.98 -25.77 19.20
N ASP A 149 -33.11 -25.51 18.22
CA ASP A 149 -33.27 -24.54 17.12
C ASP A 149 -34.21 -25.04 16.00
N SER A 150 -35.14 -25.95 16.31
CA SER A 150 -36.13 -26.41 15.35
C SER A 150 -37.13 -25.28 15.02
N VAL A 151 -36.82 -24.53 13.96
CA VAL A 151 -37.68 -23.54 13.31
C VAL A 151 -39.11 -24.10 13.16
N SER A 152 -40.07 -23.42 13.79
CA SER A 152 -41.50 -23.69 13.58
C SER A 152 -41.84 -23.45 12.11
N PRO A 153 -42.63 -24.33 11.45
CA PRO A 153 -43.12 -24.03 10.11
C PRO A 153 -44.16 -22.91 10.20
N GLU A 154 -43.95 -21.85 9.42
CA GLU A 154 -44.96 -20.82 9.16
C GLU A 154 -46.23 -21.49 8.59
N SER A 155 -47.40 -21.14 9.13
CA SER A 155 -48.72 -21.33 8.50
C SER A 155 -49.37 -19.99 8.28
#